data_AF-A0A957GH58-F1
#
_entry.id   AF-A0A957GH58-F1
#
_cell.length_a   1.000
_cell.length_b   1.000
_cell.length_c   1.000
_cell.angle_alpha   90.00
_cell.angle_beta   90.00
_cell.angle_gamma   90.00
#
_symmetry.space_group_name_H-M   'P 1'
#
loop_
_entity.id
_entity.type
_entity.pdbx_description
1 polymer ?
#
loop_
_entity_poly.entity_id
_entity_poly.type
_entity_poly.pdbx_seq_one_letter_code
_entity_poly.pdbx_strand_id
1 'polypeptide(L)'
;MSNENFDFGLSDILDESQDTGRGLAKGLVYLLGIVFFLLSALTTFQFFQNYAASIGAWAGADMGPYVAGVVGVVLLDFATLAWSYVRAKASSTRAQMTVALSISVICLVLSIGTSALYVGLSTTLQSGVYDPAGQLTQLGEILNYAGVAVIVLALGGNFFALYMFQNKSADIQQAAQNTSLAARVTQGRFLAD
;
A
#
# COMPACT_ATOMS: atom_id res chain seq x y z
N MET A 1 -24.44 -26.37 40.42
CA MET A 1 -24.27 -25.11 39.67
C MET A 1 -23.20 -25.38 38.62
N SER A 2 -23.63 -25.58 37.37
CA SER A 2 -22.76 -25.86 36.24
C SER A 2 -22.04 -24.57 35.83
N ASN A 3 -20.72 -24.57 35.91
CA ASN A 3 -19.90 -23.58 35.24
C ASN A 3 -19.98 -23.89 33.74
N GLU A 4 -20.79 -23.13 33.01
CA GLU A 4 -20.72 -23.09 31.56
C GLU A 4 -19.34 -22.55 31.19
N ASN A 5 -18.50 -23.43 30.65
CA ASN A 5 -17.24 -23.04 30.03
C ASN A 5 -17.59 -22.13 28.84
N PHE A 6 -17.25 -20.84 28.95
CA PHE A 6 -17.16 -19.94 27.82
C PHE A 6 -16.00 -20.39 26.93
N ASP A 7 -16.28 -21.39 26.10
CA ASP A 7 -15.37 -21.85 25.05
C ASP A 7 -15.59 -20.96 23.83
N PHE A 8 -14.65 -20.05 23.61
CA PHE A 8 -14.67 -19.02 22.57
C PHE A 8 -14.34 -19.61 21.19
N GLY A 9 -14.88 -20.80 20.84
CA GLY A 9 -14.54 -21.50 19.60
C GLY A 9 -13.03 -21.73 19.40
N LEU A 10 -12.25 -21.69 20.50
CA LEU A 10 -10.81 -21.85 20.49
C LEU A 10 -10.43 -23.33 20.58
N SER A 11 -11.31 -24.17 21.12
CA SER A 11 -11.20 -25.63 21.04
C SER A 11 -11.33 -26.15 19.60
N ASP A 12 -12.23 -25.57 18.80
CA ASP A 12 -12.38 -25.87 17.36
C ASP A 12 -11.18 -25.41 16.51
N ILE A 13 -10.40 -24.44 17.01
CA ILE A 13 -9.14 -24.02 16.38
C ILE A 13 -8.01 -25.03 16.67
N LEU A 14 -8.09 -25.74 17.80
CA LEU A 14 -7.08 -26.67 18.29
C LEU A 14 -7.40 -28.16 18.01
N ASP A 15 -8.61 -28.50 17.59
CA ASP A 15 -8.98 -29.87 17.26
C ASP A 15 -8.55 -30.23 15.83
N GLU A 16 -7.42 -30.89 15.75
CA GLU A 16 -6.57 -31.12 14.58
C GLU A 16 -7.08 -32.27 13.69
N SER A 17 -8.39 -32.39 13.48
CA SER A 17 -9.01 -33.53 12.76
C SER A 17 -9.81 -33.18 11.49
N GLN A 18 -9.82 -31.94 11.01
CA GLN A 18 -10.56 -31.54 9.79
C GLN A 18 -9.72 -30.74 8.76
N ASP A 19 -8.95 -31.44 7.93
CA ASP A 19 -8.15 -30.84 6.85
C ASP A 19 -8.98 -30.17 5.73
N THR A 20 -10.24 -30.56 5.55
CA THR A 20 -11.11 -30.01 4.47
C THR A 20 -11.63 -28.60 4.78
N GLY A 21 -11.94 -28.30 6.06
CA GLY A 21 -12.50 -27.01 6.47
C GLY A 21 -11.48 -25.86 6.44
N ARG A 22 -10.22 -26.15 6.83
CA ARG A 22 -9.11 -25.19 6.79
C ARG A 22 -8.74 -24.78 5.36
N GLY A 23 -8.84 -25.69 4.39
CA GLY A 23 -8.63 -25.40 2.97
C GLY A 23 -9.70 -24.47 2.39
N LEU A 24 -10.96 -24.74 2.68
CA LEU A 24 -12.10 -23.93 2.22
C LEU A 24 -12.08 -22.52 2.85
N ALA A 25 -11.84 -22.42 4.17
CA ALA A 25 -11.76 -21.13 4.85
C ALA A 25 -10.60 -20.26 4.31
N LYS A 26 -9.41 -20.85 4.08
CA LYS A 26 -8.29 -20.15 3.45
C LYS A 26 -8.65 -19.69 2.02
N GLY A 27 -9.27 -20.56 1.22
CA GLY A 27 -9.72 -20.24 -0.13
C GLY A 27 -10.73 -19.08 -0.16
N LEU A 28 -11.70 -19.07 0.76
CA LEU A 28 -12.69 -18.01 0.89
C LEU A 28 -12.04 -16.66 1.23
N VAL A 29 -11.06 -16.65 2.14
CA VAL A 29 -10.32 -15.43 2.51
C VAL A 29 -9.56 -14.86 1.31
N TYR A 30 -8.93 -15.71 0.50
CA TYR A 30 -8.27 -15.25 -0.74
C TYR A 30 -9.27 -14.68 -1.75
N LEU A 31 -10.41 -15.34 -1.94
CA LEU A 31 -11.45 -14.88 -2.85
C LEU A 31 -12.02 -13.52 -2.41
N LEU A 32 -12.34 -13.37 -1.12
CA LEU A 32 -12.78 -12.10 -0.57
C LEU A 32 -11.71 -11.02 -0.75
N GLY A 33 -10.44 -11.35 -0.50
CA GLY A 33 -9.32 -10.46 -0.72
C GLY A 33 -9.24 -9.96 -2.17
N ILE A 34 -9.42 -10.85 -3.16
CA ILE A 34 -9.44 -10.49 -4.59
C ILE A 34 -10.63 -9.60 -4.90
N VAL A 35 -11.84 -9.94 -4.42
CA VAL A 35 -13.05 -9.15 -4.69
C VAL A 35 -12.91 -7.74 -4.12
N PHE A 36 -12.50 -7.61 -2.85
CA PHE A 36 -12.31 -6.29 -2.24
C PHE A 36 -11.19 -5.49 -2.90
N PHE A 37 -10.10 -6.16 -3.30
CA PHE A 37 -9.04 -5.52 -4.07
C PHE A 37 -9.54 -4.97 -5.40
N LEU A 38 -10.29 -5.77 -6.17
CA LEU A 38 -10.82 -5.34 -7.48
C LEU A 38 -11.80 -4.17 -7.34
N LEU A 39 -12.66 -4.20 -6.32
CA LEU A 39 -13.59 -3.09 -6.04
C LEU A 39 -12.83 -1.82 -5.64
N SER A 40 -11.80 -1.94 -4.80
CA SER A 40 -10.93 -0.81 -4.42
C SER A 40 -10.16 -0.25 -5.61
N ALA A 41 -9.56 -1.12 -6.43
CA ALA A 41 -8.85 -0.72 -7.63
C ALA A 41 -9.77 -0.03 -8.64
N LEU A 42 -11.00 -0.52 -8.82
CA LEU A 42 -11.97 0.11 -9.72
C LEU A 42 -12.37 1.51 -9.23
N THR A 43 -12.65 1.67 -7.95
CA THR A 43 -13.05 2.96 -7.38
C THR A 43 -11.89 3.95 -7.33
N THR A 44 -10.68 3.49 -7.03
CA THR A 44 -9.44 4.26 -7.15
C THR A 44 -9.21 4.71 -8.58
N PHE A 45 -9.32 3.80 -9.55
CA PHE A 45 -9.18 4.12 -10.97
C PHE A 45 -10.15 5.23 -11.39
N GLN A 46 -11.43 5.09 -11.03
CA GLN A 46 -12.45 6.07 -11.35
C GLN A 46 -12.22 7.41 -10.65
N PHE A 47 -11.72 7.43 -9.41
CA PHE A 47 -11.33 8.67 -8.74
C PHE A 47 -10.31 9.45 -9.56
N PHE A 48 -9.19 8.82 -9.89
CA PHE A 48 -8.10 9.50 -10.59
C PHE A 48 -8.45 9.86 -12.02
N GLN A 49 -9.20 9.01 -12.72
CA GLN A 49 -9.69 9.29 -14.06
C GLN A 49 -10.57 10.54 -14.10
N ASN A 50 -11.53 10.66 -13.17
CA ASN A 50 -12.56 11.71 -13.23
C ASN A 50 -12.15 12.99 -12.51
N TYR A 51 -11.27 12.92 -11.51
CA TYR A 51 -10.96 14.07 -10.65
C TYR A 51 -9.51 14.53 -10.73
N ALA A 52 -8.59 13.67 -11.18
CA ALA A 52 -7.16 13.97 -11.17
C ALA A 52 -6.46 13.64 -12.51
N ALA A 53 -7.16 13.83 -13.64
CA ALA A 53 -6.65 13.54 -14.98
C ALA A 53 -5.34 14.29 -15.34
N SER A 54 -5.05 15.41 -14.67
CA SER A 54 -3.81 16.19 -14.83
C SER A 54 -2.54 15.37 -14.59
N ILE A 55 -2.60 14.32 -13.76
CA ILE A 55 -1.48 13.40 -13.51
C ILE A 55 -1.04 12.70 -14.80
N GLY A 56 -2.00 12.40 -15.69
CA GLY A 56 -1.74 11.76 -16.98
C GLY A 56 -1.65 12.73 -18.15
N ALA A 57 -1.66 14.05 -17.92
CA ALA A 57 -1.74 15.04 -19.02
C ALA A 57 -0.64 14.89 -20.09
N TRP A 58 0.51 14.34 -19.72
CA TRP A 58 1.61 14.03 -20.64
C TRP A 58 1.25 12.98 -21.70
N ALA A 59 0.21 12.18 -21.49
CA ALA A 59 -0.28 11.18 -22.44
C ALA A 59 -1.28 11.74 -23.48
N GLY A 60 -1.59 13.04 -23.40
CA GLY A 60 -2.56 13.70 -24.28
C GLY A 60 -3.97 13.75 -23.68
N ALA A 61 -4.85 14.54 -24.31
CA ALA A 61 -6.19 14.83 -23.79
C ALA A 61 -7.08 13.57 -23.69
N ASP A 62 -7.00 12.68 -24.68
CA ASP A 62 -7.85 11.48 -24.72
C ASP A 62 -7.37 10.40 -23.76
N MET A 63 -6.05 10.21 -23.63
CA MET A 63 -5.46 9.12 -22.84
C MET A 63 -5.11 9.53 -21.41
N GLY A 64 -4.94 10.82 -21.13
CA GLY A 64 -4.51 11.32 -19.82
C GLY A 64 -5.37 10.88 -18.64
N PRO A 65 -6.71 10.92 -18.71
CA PRO A 65 -7.58 10.40 -17.65
C PRO A 65 -7.33 8.92 -17.34
N TYR A 66 -7.21 8.09 -18.37
CA TYR A 66 -6.97 6.66 -18.20
C TYR A 66 -5.59 6.38 -17.59
N VAL A 67 -4.57 7.12 -18.02
CA VAL A 67 -3.23 7.03 -17.44
C VAL A 67 -3.23 7.43 -15.97
N ALA A 68 -3.93 8.51 -15.60
CA ALA A 68 -4.08 8.90 -14.19
C ALA A 68 -4.74 7.78 -13.36
N GLY A 69 -5.80 7.17 -13.89
CA GLY A 69 -6.46 6.01 -13.30
C GLY A 69 -5.48 4.85 -13.04
N VAL A 70 -4.72 4.45 -14.06
CA VAL A 70 -3.72 3.37 -13.94
C VAL A 70 -2.65 3.72 -12.91
N VAL A 71 -2.13 4.94 -12.93
CA VAL A 71 -1.10 5.41 -11.99
C VAL A 71 -1.60 5.30 -10.55
N GLY A 72 -2.84 5.72 -10.28
CA GLY A 72 -3.45 5.58 -8.96
C GLY A 72 -3.53 4.13 -8.49
N VAL A 73 -4.04 3.24 -9.33
CA VAL A 73 -4.16 1.80 -9.02
C VAL A 73 -2.79 1.15 -8.79
N VAL A 74 -1.79 1.51 -9.58
CA VAL A 74 -0.44 0.96 -9.43
C VAL A 74 0.20 1.43 -8.11
N LEU A 75 0.16 2.73 -7.84
CA LEU A 75 0.86 3.32 -6.69
C LEU A 75 0.17 3.09 -5.34
N LEU A 76 -1.15 2.82 -5.34
CA LEU A 76 -1.92 2.60 -4.14
C LEU A 76 -2.27 1.13 -3.97
N ASP A 77 -3.08 0.55 -4.87
CA ASP A 77 -3.60 -0.80 -4.72
C ASP A 77 -2.51 -1.86 -4.95
N PHE A 78 -1.84 -1.84 -6.10
CA PHE A 78 -0.78 -2.82 -6.38
C PHE A 78 0.41 -2.65 -5.44
N ALA A 79 0.80 -1.41 -5.11
CA ALA A 79 1.87 -1.16 -4.14
C ALA A 79 1.54 -1.79 -2.77
N THR A 80 0.29 -1.69 -2.30
CA THR A 80 -0.15 -2.34 -1.06
C THR A 80 0.07 -3.86 -1.11
N LEU A 81 -0.35 -4.51 -2.21
CA LEU A 81 -0.15 -5.95 -2.37
C LEU A 81 1.33 -6.32 -2.51
N ALA A 82 2.10 -5.56 -3.29
CA ALA A 82 3.51 -5.78 -3.52
C ALA A 82 4.30 -5.67 -2.22
N TRP A 83 4.06 -4.65 -1.41
CA TRP A 83 4.71 -4.49 -0.11
C TRP A 83 4.29 -5.55 0.90
N SER A 84 3.01 -5.95 0.90
CA SER A 84 2.55 -7.09 1.69
C SER A 84 3.27 -8.40 1.28
N TYR A 85 3.48 -8.61 -0.02
CA TYR A 85 4.22 -9.75 -0.53
C TYR A 85 5.72 -9.68 -0.18
N VAL A 86 6.37 -8.53 -0.36
CA VAL A 86 7.76 -8.27 0.01
C VAL A 86 7.97 -8.50 1.51
N ARG A 87 7.02 -8.07 2.34
CA ARG A 87 7.02 -8.36 3.79
C ARG A 87 7.00 -9.86 4.06
N ALA A 88 6.14 -10.60 3.35
CA ALA A 88 5.92 -12.02 3.59
C ALA A 88 7.05 -12.92 3.02
N LYS A 89 7.73 -12.51 1.95
CA LYS A 89 8.65 -13.38 1.19
C LYS A 89 10.09 -12.88 1.07
N ALA A 90 10.32 -11.57 1.14
CA ALA A 90 11.64 -10.99 0.85
C ALA A 90 12.30 -10.29 2.05
N SER A 91 11.60 -10.15 3.18
CA SER A 91 12.14 -9.48 4.36
C SER A 91 13.05 -10.41 5.16
N SER A 92 14.33 -10.05 5.26
CA SER A 92 15.36 -10.79 6.01
C SER A 92 15.55 -10.28 7.44
N THR A 93 15.11 -9.04 7.73
CA THR A 93 15.25 -8.41 9.04
C THR A 93 13.91 -7.88 9.56
N ARG A 94 13.77 -7.76 10.89
CA ARG A 94 12.60 -7.07 11.48
C ARG A 94 12.44 -5.65 10.94
N ALA A 95 13.55 -4.95 10.70
CA ALA A 95 13.53 -3.59 10.18
C ALA A 95 12.96 -3.52 8.75
N GLN A 96 13.27 -4.49 7.89
CA GLN A 96 12.65 -4.64 6.56
C GLN A 96 11.16 -4.96 6.66
N MET A 97 10.78 -5.87 7.58
CA MET A 97 9.37 -6.20 7.81
C MET A 97 8.57 -4.96 8.26
N THR A 98 9.14 -4.12 9.13
CA THR A 98 8.50 -2.88 9.58
C THR A 98 8.33 -1.90 8.43
N VAL A 99 9.37 -1.66 7.62
CA VAL A 99 9.27 -0.74 6.47
C VAL A 99 8.18 -1.19 5.51
N ALA A 100 8.21 -2.47 5.11
CA ALA A 100 7.23 -3.04 4.18
C ALA A 100 5.79 -3.00 4.75
N LEU A 101 5.61 -3.25 6.05
CA LEU A 101 4.31 -3.10 6.70
C LEU A 101 3.83 -1.65 6.69
N SER A 102 4.68 -0.70 7.11
CA SER A 102 4.31 0.72 7.21
C SER A 102 3.87 1.27 5.87
N ILE A 103 4.64 1.06 4.81
CA ILE A 103 4.29 1.57 3.49
C ILE A 103 3.06 0.85 2.91
N SER A 104 2.91 -0.45 3.15
CA SER A 104 1.70 -1.19 2.74
C SER A 104 0.44 -0.62 3.40
N VAL A 105 0.50 -0.27 4.69
CA VAL A 105 -0.65 0.33 5.39
C VAL A 105 -0.93 1.74 4.89
N ILE A 106 0.10 2.54 4.64
CA ILE A 106 -0.05 3.90 4.09
C ILE A 106 -0.74 3.84 2.72
N CYS A 107 -0.25 3.00 1.79
CA CYS A 107 -0.86 2.81 0.48
C CYS A 107 -2.30 2.32 0.59
N LEU A 108 -2.60 1.41 1.53
CA LEU A 108 -3.95 0.91 1.77
C LEU A 108 -4.89 2.02 2.24
N VAL A 109 -4.46 2.83 3.21
CA VAL A 109 -5.26 3.95 3.75
C VAL A 109 -5.52 4.99 2.67
N LEU A 110 -4.52 5.31 1.85
CA LEU A 110 -4.68 6.23 0.73
C LEU A 110 -5.67 5.68 -0.32
N SER A 111 -5.54 4.40 -0.69
CA SER A 111 -6.49 3.72 -1.61
C SER A 111 -7.92 3.76 -1.07
N ILE A 112 -8.13 3.33 0.18
CA ILE A 112 -9.47 3.36 0.81
C ILE A 112 -10.00 4.80 0.87
N GLY A 113 -9.15 5.76 1.19
CA GLY A 113 -9.51 7.18 1.21
C GLY A 113 -9.98 7.69 -0.16
N THR A 114 -9.23 7.42 -1.23
CA THR A 114 -9.61 7.81 -2.60
C THR A 114 -10.88 7.10 -3.06
N SER A 115 -11.03 5.83 -2.73
CA SER A 115 -12.23 5.02 -3.03
C SER A 115 -13.46 5.56 -2.31
N ALA A 116 -13.36 5.86 -1.02
CA ALA A 116 -14.44 6.44 -0.23
C ALA A 116 -14.84 7.84 -0.73
N LEU A 117 -13.85 8.68 -1.06
CA LEU A 117 -14.09 9.97 -1.70
C LEU A 117 -14.85 9.81 -3.02
N TYR A 118 -14.43 8.88 -3.89
CA TYR A 118 -15.12 8.62 -5.14
C TYR A 118 -16.58 8.20 -4.93
N VAL A 119 -16.84 7.24 -4.05
CA VAL A 119 -18.22 6.79 -3.77
C VAL A 119 -19.07 7.93 -3.23
N GLY A 120 -18.54 8.74 -2.31
CA GLY A 120 -19.23 9.91 -1.77
C GLY A 120 -19.54 10.97 -2.84
N LEU A 121 -18.57 11.28 -3.70
CA LEU A 121 -18.72 12.28 -4.77
C LEU A 121 -19.64 11.79 -5.90
N SER A 122 -19.59 10.50 -6.24
CA SER A 122 -20.40 9.89 -7.29
C SER A 122 -21.90 9.93 -6.99
N THR A 123 -22.26 9.91 -5.70
CA THR A 123 -23.67 9.87 -5.25
C THR A 123 -24.28 11.27 -5.06
N THR A 124 -23.46 12.32 -5.02
CA THR A 124 -23.92 13.67 -4.60
C THR A 124 -23.50 14.83 -5.51
N LEU A 125 -22.45 14.71 -6.35
CA LEU A 125 -21.73 15.87 -6.88
C LEU A 125 -21.30 15.80 -8.37
N GLN A 126 -21.79 14.84 -9.16
CA GLN A 126 -21.38 14.73 -10.58
C GLN A 126 -21.62 16.01 -11.41
N SER A 127 -22.55 16.88 -11.03
CA SER A 127 -22.80 18.16 -11.73
C SER A 127 -21.86 19.31 -11.36
N GLY A 128 -20.96 19.12 -10.40
CA GLY A 128 -20.18 20.21 -9.80
C GLY A 128 -18.69 20.23 -10.10
N VAL A 129 -18.14 19.26 -10.84
CA VAL A 129 -16.67 19.12 -11.05
C VAL A 129 -16.19 19.77 -12.34
N TYR A 130 -17.00 19.67 -13.40
CA TYR A 130 -16.74 20.30 -14.68
C TYR A 130 -17.86 21.29 -14.99
N ASP A 131 -17.48 22.46 -15.49
CA ASP A 131 -18.44 23.43 -15.99
C ASP A 131 -18.99 22.98 -17.38
N PRO A 132 -20.02 23.66 -17.92
CA PRO A 132 -20.56 23.34 -19.25
C PRO A 132 -19.54 23.51 -20.40
N ALA A 133 -18.43 24.22 -20.17
CA ALA A 133 -17.33 24.40 -21.12
C ALA A 133 -16.23 23.32 -20.98
N GLY A 134 -16.40 22.36 -20.07
CA GLY A 134 -15.45 21.28 -19.81
C GLY A 134 -14.22 21.70 -18.99
N GLN A 135 -14.24 22.88 -18.38
CA GLN A 135 -13.20 23.34 -17.46
C GLN A 135 -13.47 22.85 -16.04
N LEU A 136 -12.42 22.71 -15.23
CA LEU A 136 -12.55 22.38 -13.82
C LEU A 136 -13.24 23.53 -13.09
N THR A 137 -14.29 23.23 -12.33
CA THR A 137 -14.84 24.17 -11.37
C THR A 137 -13.89 24.33 -10.18
N GLN A 138 -14.16 25.27 -9.28
CA GLN A 138 -13.38 25.41 -8.03
C GLN A 138 -13.36 24.11 -7.20
N LEU A 139 -14.47 23.35 -7.17
CA LEU A 139 -14.50 22.04 -6.53
C LEU A 139 -13.64 21.03 -7.30
N GLY A 140 -13.71 21.03 -8.63
CA GLY A 140 -12.89 20.19 -9.49
C GLY A 140 -11.39 20.44 -9.29
N GLU A 141 -10.97 21.70 -9.17
CA GLU A 141 -9.59 22.06 -8.87
C GLU A 141 -9.14 21.52 -7.51
N ILE A 142 -9.95 21.67 -6.45
CA ILE A 142 -9.62 21.14 -5.12
C ILE A 142 -9.44 19.62 -5.18
N LEU A 143 -10.34 18.91 -5.85
CA LEU A 143 -10.26 17.46 -6.00
C LEU A 143 -9.04 17.05 -6.83
N ASN A 144 -8.69 17.82 -7.86
CA ASN A 144 -7.50 17.61 -8.65
C ASN A 144 -6.23 17.74 -7.80
N TYR A 145 -6.10 18.83 -7.03
CA TYR A 145 -4.97 19.04 -6.13
C TYR A 145 -4.89 17.96 -5.05
N ALA A 146 -6.03 17.53 -4.50
CA ALA A 146 -6.06 16.43 -3.54
C ALA A 146 -5.56 15.12 -4.16
N GLY A 147 -6.01 14.79 -5.37
CA GLY A 147 -5.53 13.61 -6.11
C GLY A 147 -4.03 13.69 -6.41
N VAL A 148 -3.55 14.83 -6.89
CA VAL A 148 -2.11 15.06 -7.13
C VAL A 148 -1.31 14.91 -5.83
N ALA A 149 -1.77 15.47 -4.72
CA ALA A 149 -1.11 15.34 -3.42
C ALA A 149 -1.02 13.88 -2.98
N VAL A 150 -2.08 13.09 -3.16
CA VAL A 150 -2.07 11.65 -2.87
C VAL A 150 -1.02 10.92 -3.69
N ILE A 151 -0.91 11.20 -5.00
CA ILE A 151 0.12 10.58 -5.86
C ILE A 151 1.53 10.99 -5.44
N VAL A 152 1.76 12.27 -5.12
CA VAL A 152 3.08 12.73 -4.68
C VAL A 152 3.49 12.03 -3.39
N LEU A 153 2.58 11.91 -2.42
CA LEU A 153 2.82 11.18 -1.17
C LEU A 153 3.07 9.69 -1.42
N ALA A 154 2.26 9.05 -2.27
CA ALA A 154 2.42 7.64 -2.60
C ALA A 154 3.74 7.37 -3.32
N LEU A 155 4.09 8.18 -4.32
CA LEU A 155 5.33 8.02 -5.09
C LEU A 155 6.55 8.25 -4.19
N GLY A 156 6.60 9.37 -3.46
CA GLY A 156 7.68 9.68 -2.54
C GLY A 156 7.82 8.65 -1.42
N GLY A 157 6.70 8.21 -0.85
CA GLY A 157 6.67 7.17 0.18
C GLY A 157 7.19 5.83 -0.33
N ASN A 158 6.80 5.41 -1.53
CA ASN A 158 7.28 4.16 -2.14
C ASN A 158 8.79 4.20 -2.40
N PHE A 159 9.32 5.29 -2.98
CA PHE A 159 10.77 5.43 -3.19
C PHE A 159 11.56 5.47 -1.88
N PHE A 160 11.07 6.22 -0.90
CA PHE A 160 11.70 6.26 0.42
C PHE A 160 11.68 4.89 1.10
N ALA A 161 10.57 4.15 0.99
CA ALA A 161 10.47 2.79 1.52
C ALA A 161 11.44 1.84 0.82
N LEU A 162 11.61 1.92 -0.51
CA LEU A 162 12.60 1.14 -1.26
C LEU A 162 14.02 1.41 -0.73
N TYR A 163 14.40 2.68 -0.61
CA TYR A 163 15.70 3.07 -0.06
C TYR A 163 15.93 2.51 1.35
N MET A 164 14.94 2.68 2.23
CA MET A 164 15.02 2.18 3.61
C MET A 164 15.07 0.66 3.68
N PHE A 165 14.31 -0.04 2.83
CA PHE A 165 14.26 -1.49 2.78
C PHE A 165 15.61 -2.08 2.35
N GLN A 166 16.24 -1.51 1.32
CA GLN A 166 17.55 -1.96 0.85
C GLN A 166 18.62 -1.80 1.93
N ASN A 167 18.72 -0.60 2.52
CA ASN A 167 19.73 -0.28 3.55
C ASN A 167 19.55 -1.04 4.88
N LYS A 168 18.38 -1.67 5.10
CA LYS A 168 18.09 -2.47 6.30
C LYS A 168 18.24 -3.98 6.08
N SER A 169 18.80 -4.40 4.94
CA SER A 169 19.10 -5.82 4.67
C SER A 169 20.16 -6.39 5.63
N ALA A 170 20.07 -7.69 5.89
CA ALA A 170 21.03 -8.38 6.75
C ALA A 170 22.46 -8.28 6.20
N ASP A 171 22.62 -8.37 4.87
CA ASP A 171 23.93 -8.30 4.20
C ASP A 171 24.61 -6.94 4.41
N ILE A 172 23.85 -5.84 4.31
CA ILE A 172 24.39 -4.50 4.58
C ILE A 172 24.72 -4.33 6.06
N GLN A 173 23.91 -4.86 6.96
CA GLN A 173 24.20 -4.82 8.39
C GLN A 173 25.46 -5.63 8.74
N GLN A 174 25.64 -6.81 8.15
CA GLN A 174 26.84 -7.63 8.33
C GLN A 174 28.08 -6.95 7.74
N ALA A 175 27.98 -6.38 6.53
CA ALA A 175 29.06 -5.63 5.91
C ALA A 175 29.48 -4.41 6.74
N ALA A 176 28.50 -3.67 7.29
CA ALA A 176 28.75 -2.55 8.19
C ALA A 176 29.44 -2.99 9.50
N GLN A 177 28.99 -4.10 10.09
CA GLN A 177 29.62 -4.68 11.28
C GLN A 177 31.05 -5.11 11.00
N ASN A 178 31.31 -5.84 9.92
CA ASN A 178 32.66 -6.26 9.51
C ASN A 178 33.59 -5.06 9.29
N THR A 179 33.10 -4.01 8.65
CA THR A 179 33.85 -2.76 8.44
C THR A 179 34.18 -2.08 9.79
N SER A 180 33.20 -2.03 10.71
CA SER A 180 33.40 -1.44 12.04
C SER A 180 34.42 -2.23 12.89
N LEU A 181 34.42 -3.56 12.78
CA LEU A 181 35.37 -4.42 13.46
C LEU A 181 36.78 -4.22 12.89
N ALA A 182 36.92 -4.19 11.56
CA ALA A 182 38.20 -3.92 10.91
C ALA A 182 38.78 -2.55 11.32
N ALA A 183 37.93 -1.52 11.39
CA ALA A 183 38.32 -0.19 11.86
C ALA A 183 38.79 -0.20 13.33
N ARG A 184 38.08 -0.90 14.22
CA ARG A 184 38.46 -1.02 15.63
C ARG A 184 39.77 -1.80 15.83
N VAL A 185 39.97 -2.89 15.10
CA VAL A 185 41.23 -3.65 15.12
C VAL A 185 42.39 -2.77 14.65
N THR A 186 42.18 -1.98 13.61
CA THR A 186 43.17 -1.03 13.09
C THR A 186 43.49 0.06 14.12
N GLN A 187 42.49 0.66 14.75
CA GLN A 187 42.68 1.65 15.81
C GLN A 187 43.41 1.08 17.04
N GLY A 188 43.06 -0.15 17.45
CA GLY A 188 43.72 -0.83 18.57
C GLY A 188 45.19 -1.13 18.32
N ARG A 189 45.58 -1.38 17.06
CA ARG A 189 46.99 -1.50 16.67
C ARG A 189 47.77 -0.19 16.86
N PHE A 190 47.21 0.94 16.44
CA PHE A 190 47.87 2.24 16.58
C PHE A 190 48.00 2.75 18.02
N LEU A 191 47.21 2.22 18.96
CA LEU A 191 47.30 2.57 20.38
C LEU A 191 48.26 1.66 21.17
N ALA A 192 48.71 0.56 20.56
CA ALA A 192 49.62 -0.41 21.18
C ALA A 192 51.10 -0.19 20.81
N ASP A 193 51.37 0.68 19.82
CA ASP A 193 52.70 1.20 19.46
C ASP A 193 52.95 2.56 20.15
#